data_AF-A0A409XVT3-F1
#
_entry.id   AF-A0A409XVT3-F1
#
_cell.length_a   1.000
_cell.length_b   1.000
_cell.length_c   1.000
_cell.angle_alpha   90.00
_cell.angle_beta   90.00
_cell.angle_gamma   90.00
#
_symmetry.space_group_name_H-M   'P 1'
#
loop_
_entity.id
_entity.type
_entity.pdbx_description
1 polymer ?
#
loop_
_entity_poly.entity_id
_entity_poly.type
_entity_poly.pdbx_seq_one_letter_code
_entity_poly.pdbx_strand_id
1 'polypeptide(L)'
;MDDVLSLNQDLLQNITIRKWSTLASWAVLLYEYVITLSEEIRHIWSTEIGTDAICGNRAVNVPYTKICDASRTHPYVLYYCISVWITHISLGVLTALKYNLVRMNIPVVRVVTRDGAWITIIVCSLFTTVAPWALIQQVTKAHVVFGWPITIISICCCRMIMNMQKLDITETTVDPENLTELISELHTLQLELKG
;
A
#
# COMPACT_ATOMS: atom_id res chain seq x y z
N MET A 1 -30.71 -34.34 0.68
CA MET A 1 -30.95 -33.16 -0.18
C MET A 1 -30.60 -31.89 0.57
N ASP A 2 -30.77 -31.88 1.90
CA ASP A 2 -30.43 -30.76 2.79
C ASP A 2 -28.92 -30.44 2.83
N ASP A 3 -28.04 -31.43 2.71
CA ASP A 3 -26.57 -31.21 2.69
C ASP A 3 -26.09 -30.37 1.50
N VAL A 4 -26.78 -30.46 0.35
CA VAL A 4 -26.43 -29.66 -0.84
C VAL A 4 -26.90 -28.21 -0.67
N LEU A 5 -27.98 -28.01 0.10
CA LEU A 5 -28.52 -26.69 0.38
C LEU A 5 -27.64 -25.94 1.39
N SER A 6 -27.17 -26.62 2.45
CA SER A 6 -26.27 -26.02 3.45
C SER A 6 -24.92 -25.63 2.83
N LEU A 7 -24.34 -26.50 1.99
CA LEU A 7 -23.07 -26.22 1.33
C LEU A 7 -23.11 -24.98 0.42
N ASN A 8 -24.22 -24.78 -0.31
CA ASN A 8 -24.38 -23.60 -1.17
C ASN A 8 -24.49 -22.31 -0.36
N GLN A 9 -25.11 -22.38 0.82
CA GLN A 9 -25.30 -21.21 1.68
C GLN A 9 -23.99 -20.74 2.32
N ASP A 10 -23.15 -21.66 2.76
CA ASP A 10 -21.80 -21.35 3.27
C ASP A 10 -20.90 -20.77 2.19
N LEU A 11 -20.99 -21.30 0.97
CA LEU A 11 -20.20 -20.82 -0.16
C LEU A 11 -20.62 -19.40 -0.57
N LEU A 12 -21.92 -19.10 -0.54
CA LEU A 12 -22.47 -17.76 -0.77
C LEU A 12 -22.06 -16.76 0.32
N GLN A 13 -22.06 -17.15 1.59
CA GLN A 13 -21.59 -16.28 2.67
C GLN A 13 -20.10 -15.96 2.52
N ASN A 14 -19.26 -16.96 2.24
CA ASN A 14 -17.83 -16.75 2.04
C ASN A 14 -17.52 -15.82 0.85
N ILE A 15 -18.22 -15.97 -0.28
CA ILE A 15 -18.05 -15.06 -1.42
C ILE A 15 -18.48 -13.63 -1.05
N THR A 16 -19.55 -13.50 -0.29
CA THR A 16 -20.10 -12.19 0.09
C THR A 16 -19.12 -11.47 1.04
N ILE A 17 -18.62 -12.16 2.07
CA ILE A 17 -17.64 -11.62 3.02
C ILE A 17 -16.38 -11.12 2.31
N ARG A 18 -15.86 -11.87 1.33
CA ARG A 18 -14.68 -11.45 0.54
C ARG A 18 -14.90 -10.18 -0.28
N LYS A 19 -16.09 -10.04 -0.88
CA LYS A 19 -16.45 -8.83 -1.63
C LYS A 19 -16.48 -7.62 -0.70
N TRP A 20 -17.08 -7.77 0.48
CA TRP A 20 -17.17 -6.68 1.46
C TRP A 20 -15.83 -6.36 2.12
N SER A 21 -14.96 -7.34 2.39
CA SER A 21 -13.64 -7.10 2.95
C SER A 21 -12.71 -6.38 1.96
N THR A 22 -12.78 -6.74 0.68
CA THR A 22 -12.04 -6.06 -0.39
C THR A 22 -12.56 -4.63 -0.56
N LEU A 23 -13.88 -4.44 -0.55
CA LEU A 23 -14.51 -3.12 -0.64
C LEU A 23 -14.16 -2.25 0.57
N ALA A 24 -14.15 -2.82 1.78
CA ALA A 24 -13.78 -2.12 3.00
C ALA A 24 -12.30 -1.75 3.02
N SER A 25 -11.41 -2.66 2.62
CA SER A 25 -9.98 -2.37 2.46
C SER A 25 -9.76 -1.24 1.46
N TRP A 26 -10.45 -1.27 0.31
CA TRP A 26 -10.39 -0.21 -0.68
C TRP A 26 -10.97 1.11 -0.16
N ALA A 27 -12.08 1.07 0.58
CA ALA A 27 -12.69 2.25 1.18
C ALA A 27 -11.80 2.87 2.27
N VAL A 28 -11.13 2.06 3.09
CA VAL A 28 -10.16 2.53 4.10
C VAL A 28 -8.93 3.11 3.41
N LEU A 29 -8.40 2.44 2.39
CA LEU A 29 -7.29 2.97 1.59
C LEU A 29 -7.68 4.27 0.90
N LEU A 30 -8.89 4.37 0.34
CA LEU A 30 -9.39 5.62 -0.23
C LEU A 30 -9.61 6.69 0.82
N TYR A 31 -10.12 6.34 2.00
CA TYR A 31 -10.36 7.29 3.08
C TYR A 31 -9.04 7.84 3.63
N GLU A 32 -8.06 6.97 3.88
CA GLU A 32 -6.71 7.38 4.26
C GLU A 32 -6.04 8.15 3.13
N TYR A 33 -6.19 7.71 1.88
CA TYR A 33 -5.69 8.42 0.71
C TYR A 33 -6.32 9.82 0.65
N VAL A 34 -7.64 9.97 0.76
CA VAL A 34 -8.36 11.26 0.67
C VAL A 34 -8.02 12.19 1.83
N ILE A 35 -7.94 11.69 3.07
CA ILE A 35 -7.59 12.51 4.23
C ILE A 35 -6.14 12.97 4.16
N THR A 36 -5.23 12.04 3.89
CA THR A 36 -3.80 12.34 3.74
C THR A 36 -3.59 13.22 2.51
N LEU A 37 -4.36 13.01 1.43
CA LEU A 37 -4.38 13.86 0.25
C LEU A 37 -4.82 15.27 0.57
N SER A 38 -5.76 15.52 1.46
CA SER A 38 -6.25 16.90 1.62
C SER A 38 -5.15 17.83 2.16
N GLU A 39 -4.34 17.33 3.07
CA GLU A 39 -3.19 18.03 3.66
C GLU A 39 -1.95 17.94 2.74
N GLU A 40 -1.66 16.77 2.14
CA GLU A 40 -0.55 16.61 1.19
C GLU A 40 -0.81 17.32 -0.16
N ILE A 41 -2.03 17.35 -0.69
CA ILE A 41 -2.34 18.12 -1.92
C ILE A 41 -2.18 19.60 -1.64
N ARG A 42 -2.62 20.07 -0.48
CA ARG A 42 -2.54 21.48 -0.16
C ARG A 42 -1.10 21.96 0.05
N HIS A 43 -0.19 21.11 0.53
CA HIS A 43 1.19 21.52 0.82
C HIS A 43 2.25 20.97 -0.15
N ILE A 44 2.07 19.78 -0.70
CA ILE A 44 2.99 19.17 -1.68
C ILE A 44 2.52 19.50 -3.10
N TRP A 45 1.25 19.21 -3.43
CA TRP A 45 0.75 19.37 -4.80
C TRP A 45 0.41 20.81 -5.18
N SER A 46 0.12 21.72 -4.24
CA SER A 46 -0.01 23.14 -4.59
C SER A 46 1.31 23.69 -5.14
N THR A 47 2.43 23.19 -4.63
CA THR A 47 3.77 23.50 -5.13
C THR A 47 4.06 22.73 -6.41
N GLU A 48 3.66 21.46 -6.49
CA GLU A 48 3.92 20.61 -7.67
C GLU A 48 3.09 21.00 -8.90
N ILE A 49 1.79 21.25 -8.75
CA ILE A 49 0.89 21.80 -9.78
C ILE A 49 1.36 23.21 -10.20
N GLY A 50 1.81 24.01 -9.22
CA GLY A 50 2.45 25.30 -9.51
C GLY A 50 3.72 25.13 -10.35
N THR A 51 4.57 24.17 -10.02
CA THR A 51 5.77 23.87 -10.80
C THR A 51 5.46 23.25 -12.15
N ASP A 52 4.45 22.39 -12.30
CA ASP A 52 4.07 21.78 -13.58
C ASP A 52 3.41 22.80 -14.52
N ALA A 53 2.62 23.73 -13.99
CA ALA A 53 2.08 24.85 -14.77
C ALA A 53 3.19 25.78 -15.27
N ILE A 54 4.27 25.97 -14.49
CA ILE A 54 5.40 26.82 -14.84
C ILE A 54 6.45 26.07 -15.70
N CYS A 55 6.64 24.77 -15.46
CA CYS A 55 7.71 23.96 -16.05
C CYS A 55 7.25 23.05 -17.19
N GLY A 56 5.95 22.80 -17.34
CA GLY A 56 5.38 21.96 -18.41
C GLY A 56 5.78 22.45 -19.81
N ASN A 57 5.86 23.77 -20.00
CA ASN A 57 6.37 24.35 -21.25
C ASN A 57 7.88 24.19 -21.46
N ARG A 58 8.68 23.94 -20.40
CA ARG A 58 10.12 23.70 -20.49
C ARG A 58 10.49 22.22 -20.61
N ALA A 59 9.62 21.30 -20.20
CA ALA A 59 9.86 19.86 -20.29
C ALA A 59 9.85 19.32 -21.73
N VAL A 60 9.27 20.05 -22.69
CA VAL A 60 9.10 19.58 -24.07
C VAL A 60 10.38 19.67 -24.90
N ASN A 61 11.39 20.45 -24.49
CA ASN A 61 12.58 20.69 -25.30
C ASN A 61 13.83 19.98 -24.75
N VAL A 62 13.72 18.67 -24.54
CA VAL A 62 14.88 17.84 -24.16
C VAL A 62 15.62 17.40 -25.43
N PRO A 63 16.92 17.72 -25.58
CA PRO A 63 17.70 17.26 -26.73
C PRO A 63 17.94 15.75 -26.63
N TYR A 64 17.29 15.01 -27.53
CA TYR A 64 17.49 13.57 -27.72
C TYR A 64 18.61 13.31 -28.72
N THR A 65 19.42 12.30 -28.43
CA THR A 65 20.41 11.77 -29.37
C THR A 65 19.75 10.86 -30.42
N LYS A 66 20.49 10.48 -31.46
CA LYS A 66 20.00 9.56 -32.51
C LYS A 66 19.60 8.17 -32.01
N ILE A 67 20.02 7.81 -30.79
CA ILE A 67 19.66 6.56 -30.11
C ILE A 67 18.51 6.74 -29.10
N CYS A 68 17.82 7.89 -29.14
CA CYS A 68 16.76 8.27 -28.19
C CYS A 68 17.22 8.39 -26.72
N ASP A 69 18.53 8.52 -26.47
CA ASP A 69 19.04 8.82 -25.13
C ASP A 69 19.01 10.34 -24.87
N ALA A 70 18.54 10.71 -23.68
CA ALA A 70 18.59 12.09 -23.19
C ALA A 70 20.04 12.47 -22.86
N SER A 71 20.52 13.55 -23.46
CA SER A 71 21.93 13.98 -23.32
C SER A 71 22.25 14.64 -21.98
N ARG A 72 21.24 15.11 -21.24
CA ARG A 72 21.36 15.64 -19.87
C ARG A 72 20.15 15.27 -19.03
N THR A 73 20.40 14.76 -17.84
CA THR A 73 19.35 14.61 -16.82
C THR A 73 18.95 15.99 -16.30
N HIS A 74 17.69 16.38 -16.51
CA HIS A 74 17.20 17.65 -16.00
C HIS A 74 17.09 17.57 -14.47
N PRO A 75 17.51 18.61 -13.72
CA PRO A 75 17.42 18.62 -12.25
C PRO A 75 16.02 18.32 -11.69
N TYR A 76 14.96 18.56 -12.48
CA TYR A 76 13.57 18.23 -12.09
C TYR A 76 13.34 16.74 -11.85
N VAL A 77 14.03 15.85 -12.58
CA VAL A 77 13.92 14.40 -12.37
C VAL A 77 14.43 14.03 -10.97
N LEU A 78 15.50 14.69 -10.52
CA LEU A 78 16.05 14.47 -9.18
C LEU A 78 15.09 14.99 -8.10
N TYR A 79 14.48 16.17 -8.30
CA TYR A 79 13.46 16.69 -7.40
C TYR A 79 12.26 15.74 -7.27
N TYR A 80 11.77 15.19 -8.39
CA TYR A 80 10.70 14.21 -8.38
C TYR A 80 11.09 12.91 -7.65
N CYS A 81 12.31 12.40 -7.85
CA CYS A 81 12.78 11.24 -7.10
C CYS A 81 12.84 11.51 -5.58
N ILE A 82 13.28 12.71 -5.18
CA ILE A 82 13.35 13.11 -3.77
C ILE A 82 11.93 13.29 -3.20
N SER A 83 10.98 13.87 -3.94
CA SER A 83 9.60 14.04 -3.46
C SER A 83 8.93 12.68 -3.23
N VAL A 84 9.05 11.76 -4.19
CA VAL A 84 8.55 10.38 -4.05
C VAL A 84 9.16 9.69 -2.82
N TRP A 85 10.46 9.90 -2.57
CA TRP A 85 11.14 9.34 -1.41
C TRP A 85 10.61 9.91 -0.08
N ILE A 86 10.42 11.23 -0.01
CA ILE A 86 9.83 11.90 1.16
C ILE A 86 8.41 11.37 1.42
N THR A 87 7.57 11.26 0.40
CA THR A 87 6.19 10.75 0.53
C THR A 87 6.15 9.30 1.02
N HIS A 88 7.06 8.43 0.55
CA HIS A 88 7.11 7.05 1.04
C HIS A 88 7.55 6.97 2.51
N ILE A 89 8.48 7.85 2.92
CA ILE A 89 8.90 7.91 4.32
C ILE A 89 7.79 8.48 5.21
N SER A 90 7.10 9.54 4.78
CA SER A 90 5.98 10.10 5.55
C SER A 90 4.89 9.05 5.76
N LEU A 91 4.52 8.33 4.69
CA LEU A 91 3.55 7.23 4.76
C LEU A 91 4.01 6.11 5.71
N GLY A 92 5.28 5.72 5.64
CA GLY A 92 5.86 4.71 6.52
C GLY A 92 5.85 5.12 8.00
N VAL A 93 6.19 6.39 8.29
CA VAL A 93 6.17 6.94 9.65
C VAL A 93 4.74 7.03 10.18
N LEU A 94 3.80 7.54 9.38
CA LEU A 94 2.39 7.59 9.76
C LEU A 94 1.83 6.20 10.04
N THR A 95 2.18 5.22 9.21
CA THR A 95 1.81 3.82 9.42
C THR A 95 2.37 3.29 10.74
N ALA A 96 3.63 3.59 11.08
CA ALA A 96 4.25 3.16 12.33
C ALA A 96 3.64 3.85 13.57
N LEU A 97 3.32 5.14 13.48
CA LEU A 97 2.65 5.87 14.56
C LEU A 97 1.23 5.33 14.81
N LYS A 98 0.48 5.11 13.73
CA LYS A 98 -0.88 4.55 13.80
C LYS A 98 -0.87 3.10 14.25
N TYR A 99 0.17 2.34 13.93
CA TYR A 99 0.34 0.97 14.40
C TYR A 99 0.39 0.86 15.93
N ASN A 100 1.05 1.79 16.62
CA ASN A 100 1.07 1.82 18.08
C ASN A 100 -0.32 2.10 18.69
N LEU A 101 -1.12 2.93 18.01
CA LEU A 101 -2.50 3.24 18.43
C LEU A 101 -3.50 2.12 18.12
N VAL A 102 -3.33 1.43 16.99
CA VAL A 102 -4.23 0.36 16.51
C VAL A 102 -3.72 -1.02 16.95
N ARG A 103 -2.83 -1.10 17.94
CA ARG A 103 -2.38 -2.36 18.59
C ARG A 103 -3.49 -3.02 19.44
N MET A 104 -4.71 -3.00 18.93
CA MET A 104 -5.81 -3.87 19.30
C MET A 104 -5.55 -5.21 18.57
N ASN A 105 -5.80 -6.33 19.23
CA ASN A 105 -5.34 -7.70 18.89
C ASN A 105 -5.84 -8.31 17.55
N ILE A 106 -6.00 -7.53 16.48
CA ILE A 106 -6.49 -7.99 15.19
C ILE A 106 -5.32 -8.59 14.38
N PRO A 107 -5.30 -9.92 14.13
CA PRO A 107 -4.18 -10.62 13.48
C PRO A 107 -3.93 -10.12 12.04
N VAL A 108 -4.98 -9.66 11.35
CA VAL A 108 -4.90 -9.10 9.99
C VAL A 108 -3.97 -7.90 9.92
N VAL A 109 -4.08 -6.94 10.85
CA VAL A 109 -3.28 -5.71 10.83
C VAL A 109 -1.79 -6.02 10.93
N ARG A 110 -1.39 -7.04 11.70
CA ARG A 110 0.02 -7.43 11.87
C ARG A 110 0.64 -7.95 10.58
N VAL A 111 -0.10 -8.72 9.78
CA VAL A 111 0.44 -9.26 8.53
C VAL A 111 0.56 -8.17 7.48
N VAL A 112 -0.45 -7.32 7.37
CA VAL A 112 -0.46 -6.20 6.42
C VAL A 112 0.64 -5.19 6.73
N THR A 113 0.83 -4.84 8.00
CA THR A 113 1.88 -3.88 8.41
C THR A 113 3.28 -4.46 8.23
N ARG A 114 3.48 -5.74 8.52
CA ARG A 114 4.77 -6.42 8.26
C ARG A 114 5.09 -6.42 6.76
N ASP A 115 4.15 -6.84 5.93
CA ASP A 115 4.36 -6.94 4.49
C ASP A 115 4.50 -5.54 3.85
N GLY A 116 3.72 -4.55 4.31
CA GLY A 116 3.85 -3.15 3.90
C GLY A 116 5.18 -2.50 4.30
N ALA A 117 5.72 -2.85 5.48
CA ALA A 117 7.05 -2.40 5.91
C ALA A 117 8.15 -2.95 4.98
N TRP A 118 8.06 -4.23 4.58
CA TRP A 118 8.99 -4.80 3.61
C TRP A 118 8.96 -4.06 2.26
N ILE A 119 7.77 -3.73 1.77
CA ILE A 119 7.61 -2.97 0.52
C ILE A 119 8.26 -1.59 0.65
N THR A 120 8.01 -0.90 1.76
CA THR A 120 8.60 0.43 2.02
C THR A 120 10.12 0.37 2.02
N ILE A 121 10.72 -0.62 2.68
CA ILE A 121 12.19 -0.84 2.69
C ILE A 121 12.72 -1.08 1.27
N ILE A 122 12.05 -1.94 0.49
CA ILE A 122 12.46 -2.25 -0.89
C ILE A 122 12.41 -0.97 -1.74
N VAL A 123 11.33 -0.21 -1.69
CA VAL A 123 11.18 1.04 -2.45
C VAL A 123 12.26 2.05 -2.04
N CYS A 124 12.45 2.29 -0.74
CA CYS A 124 13.48 3.20 -0.25
C CYS A 124 14.90 2.78 -0.71
N SER A 125 15.22 1.49 -0.65
CA SER A 125 16.52 0.98 -1.09
C SER A 125 16.75 1.14 -2.60
N LEU A 126 15.71 0.93 -3.40
CA LEU A 126 15.76 1.11 -4.85
C LEU A 126 16.01 2.57 -5.19
N PHE A 127 15.28 3.51 -4.59
CA PHE A 127 15.53 4.94 -4.84
C PHE A 127 16.91 5.40 -4.33
N THR A 128 17.38 4.85 -3.21
CA THR A 128 18.72 5.16 -2.66
C THR A 128 19.85 4.67 -3.56
N THR A 129 19.62 3.62 -4.36
CA THR A 129 20.63 3.13 -5.32
C THR A 129 20.51 3.81 -6.68
N VAL A 130 19.27 4.10 -7.13
CA VAL A 130 19.01 4.74 -8.42
C VAL A 130 19.46 6.21 -8.43
N ALA A 131 19.26 6.97 -7.34
CA ALA A 131 19.62 8.38 -7.32
C ALA A 131 21.14 8.64 -7.46
N PRO A 132 22.04 7.99 -6.70
CA PRO A 132 23.48 8.11 -6.90
C PRO A 132 23.92 7.57 -8.27
N TRP A 133 23.31 6.48 -8.73
CA TRP A 133 23.60 5.91 -10.05
C TRP A 133 23.31 6.90 -11.17
N ALA A 134 22.17 7.59 -11.10
CA ALA A 134 21.79 8.63 -12.05
C ALA A 134 22.77 9.82 -12.04
N LEU A 135 23.25 10.22 -10.87
CA LEU A 135 24.22 11.31 -10.73
C LEU A 135 25.60 10.97 -11.32
N ILE A 136 26.06 9.73 -11.16
CA ILE A 136 27.39 9.30 -11.63
C ILE A 136 27.42 9.13 -13.15
N GLN A 137 26.37 8.52 -13.73
CA GLN A 137 26.39 8.14 -15.14
C GLN A 137 26.05 9.30 -16.08
N GLN A 138 25.39 10.38 -15.63
CA GLN A 138 24.83 11.49 -16.44
C GLN A 138 23.95 11.10 -17.65
N VAL A 139 23.84 9.81 -17.97
CA VAL A 139 23.03 9.22 -19.02
C VAL A 139 22.01 8.30 -18.35
N THR A 140 20.88 8.87 -17.95
CA THR A 140 19.78 8.10 -17.37
C THR A 140 19.02 7.40 -18.48
N LYS A 141 19.25 6.09 -18.66
CA LYS A 141 18.34 5.24 -19.44
C LYS A 141 17.00 5.19 -18.71
N ALA A 142 16.02 5.93 -19.21
CA ALA A 142 14.69 6.05 -18.59
C ALA A 142 14.06 4.67 -18.28
N HIS A 143 14.31 3.67 -19.13
CA HIS A 143 13.85 2.30 -18.91
C HIS A 143 14.36 1.67 -17.61
N VAL A 144 15.61 1.94 -17.22
CA VAL A 144 16.17 1.38 -15.98
C VAL A 144 15.62 2.13 -14.77
N VAL A 145 15.52 3.47 -14.85
CA VAL A 145 15.08 4.32 -13.74
C VAL A 145 13.59 4.13 -13.44
N PHE A 146 12.74 3.99 -14.46
CA PHE A 146 11.29 3.88 -14.28
C PHE A 146 10.79 2.43 -14.38
N GLY A 147 11.31 1.63 -15.32
CA GLY A 147 10.79 0.29 -15.59
C GLY A 147 11.05 -0.72 -14.47
N TRP A 148 12.22 -0.67 -13.85
CA TRP A 148 12.58 -1.59 -12.77
C TRP A 148 11.75 -1.36 -11.49
N PRO A 149 11.64 -0.13 -10.94
CA PRO A 149 10.79 0.10 -9.78
C PRO A 149 9.33 -0.28 -10.01
N ILE A 150 8.77 0.02 -11.19
CA ILE A 150 7.36 -0.31 -11.49
C ILE A 150 7.13 -1.82 -11.46
N THR A 151 8.02 -2.61 -12.06
CA THR A 151 7.87 -4.08 -12.07
C THR A 151 8.03 -4.66 -10.67
N ILE A 152 8.98 -4.16 -9.87
CA ILE A 152 9.19 -4.60 -8.47
C ILE A 152 7.97 -4.26 -7.61
N ILE A 153 7.46 -3.03 -7.69
CA ILE A 153 6.27 -2.59 -6.95
C ILE A 153 5.06 -3.45 -7.33
N SER A 154 4.88 -3.75 -8.62
CA SER A 154 3.81 -4.62 -9.10
C SER A 154 3.90 -6.03 -8.50
N ILE A 155 5.08 -6.66 -8.53
CA ILE A 155 5.29 -7.99 -7.93
C ILE A 155 5.03 -7.96 -6.42
N CYS A 156 5.52 -6.94 -5.73
CA CYS A 156 5.29 -6.73 -4.29
C CYS A 156 3.80 -6.60 -3.96
N CYS A 157 3.05 -5.79 -4.73
CA CYS A 157 1.61 -5.63 -4.57
C CYS A 157 0.87 -6.96 -4.77
N CYS A 158 1.21 -7.71 -5.82
CA CYS A 158 0.65 -9.03 -6.07
C CYS A 158 0.90 -10.00 -4.91
N ARG A 159 2.12 -10.01 -4.33
CA ARG A 159 2.44 -10.85 -3.17
C ARG A 159 1.63 -10.47 -1.92
N MET A 160 1.44 -9.17 -1.68
CA MET A 160 0.63 -8.69 -0.57
C MET A 160 -0.84 -9.15 -0.70
N ILE A 161 -1.42 -9.03 -1.89
CA ILE A 161 -2.79 -9.47 -2.16
C ILE A 161 -2.93 -10.98 -1.94
N MET A 162 -1.99 -11.79 -2.45
CA MET A 162 -2.01 -13.24 -2.24
C MET A 162 -1.85 -13.63 -0.77
N ASN A 163 -1.02 -12.91 -0.01
CA ASN A 163 -0.83 -13.17 1.42
C ASN A 163 -2.08 -12.81 2.24
N MET A 164 -2.75 -11.70 1.92
CA MET A 164 -4.03 -11.34 2.55
C MET A 164 -5.10 -12.40 2.30
N GLN A 165 -5.19 -12.94 1.09
CA GLN A 165 -6.15 -14.00 0.75
C GLN A 165 -5.93 -15.30 1.53
N LYS A 166 -4.68 -15.59 1.97
CA LYS A 166 -4.39 -16.78 2.79
C LYS A 166 -4.84 -16.66 4.24
N LEU A 167 -4.89 -15.43 4.79
CA LEU A 167 -5.38 -15.24 6.16
C LEU A 167 -6.86 -15.58 6.29
N ASP A 168 -7.67 -15.17 5.31
CA ASP A 168 -9.12 -15.40 5.30
C ASP A 168 -9.45 -16.90 5.49
N ILE A 169 -8.73 -17.77 4.79
CA ILE A 169 -8.94 -19.23 4.88
C ILE A 169 -8.56 -19.77 6.25
N THR A 170 -7.50 -19.26 6.86
CA THR A 170 -7.01 -19.76 8.16
C THR A 170 -7.93 -19.31 9.31
N GLU A 171 -8.50 -18.11 9.21
CA GLU A 171 -9.44 -17.58 10.20
C GLU A 171 -10.83 -18.25 10.09
N THR A 172 -11.23 -18.69 8.89
CA THR A 172 -12.45 -19.49 8.73
C THR A 172 -12.30 -20.91 9.27
N THR A 173 -11.07 -21.40 9.46
CA THR A 173 -10.77 -22.69 10.10
C THR A 173 -10.47 -22.58 11.59
N VAL A 174 -10.84 -21.47 12.25
CA VAL A 174 -10.89 -21.46 13.72
C VAL A 174 -11.88 -22.54 14.11
N ASP A 175 -11.38 -23.58 14.78
CA ASP A 175 -12.18 -24.71 15.23
C ASP A 175 -13.43 -24.18 15.95
N PRO A 176 -14.63 -24.63 15.55
CA PRO A 176 -15.88 -24.14 16.12
C PRO A 176 -15.90 -24.29 17.66
N GLU A 177 -15.12 -25.21 18.22
CA GLU A 177 -14.89 -25.40 19.66
C GLU A 177 -14.29 -24.16 20.34
N ASN A 178 -13.27 -23.52 19.76
CA ASN A 178 -12.67 -22.29 20.33
C ASN A 178 -13.62 -21.08 20.23
N LEU A 179 -14.45 -21.04 19.18
CA LEU A 179 -15.44 -19.97 19.03
C LEU A 179 -16.56 -20.12 20.07
N THR A 180 -16.99 -21.36 20.38
CA THR A 180 -17.96 -21.61 21.47
C THR A 180 -17.41 -21.25 22.84
N GLU A 181 -16.12 -21.48 23.10
CA GLU A 181 -15.48 -21.08 24.37
C GLU A 181 -15.46 -19.55 24.52
N LEU A 182 -15.09 -18.82 23.46
CA LEU A 182 -15.06 -17.36 23.48
C LEU A 182 -16.46 -16.74 23.65
N ILE A 183 -17.47 -17.30 22.99
CA ILE A 183 -18.88 -16.87 23.13
C ILE A 183 -19.37 -17.13 24.57
N SER A 184 -18.99 -18.26 25.16
CA SER A 184 -19.30 -18.61 26.56
C SER A 184 -18.69 -17.60 27.54
N GLU A 185 -17.42 -17.24 27.37
CA GLU A 185 -16.78 -16.20 28.20
C GLU A 185 -17.46 -14.83 28.04
N LEU A 186 -17.80 -14.44 26.80
CA LEU A 186 -18.47 -13.17 26.53
C LEU A 186 -19.85 -13.10 27.20
N HIS A 187 -20.62 -14.19 27.17
CA HIS A 187 -21.91 -14.30 27.86
C HIS A 187 -21.76 -14.17 29.38
N THR A 188 -20.70 -14.75 29.94
CA THR A 188 -20.40 -14.69 31.37
C THR A 188 -20.10 -13.25 31.80
N LEU A 189 -19.29 -12.52 31.02
CA LEU A 189 -18.99 -11.10 31.28
C LEU A 189 -20.21 -10.18 31.13
N GLN A 190 -21.11 -10.47 30.18
CA GLN A 190 -22.37 -9.72 30.01
C GLN A 190 -23.30 -9.90 31.21
N LEU A 191 -23.29 -11.08 31.85
CA LEU A 191 -24.05 -11.35 33.07
C LEU A 191 -23.49 -10.60 34.28
N GLU A 192 -22.17 -10.56 34.45
CA GLU A 192 -21.54 -9.80 35.54
C GLU A 192 -21.77 -8.28 35.41
N LEU A 193 -21.85 -7.75 34.19
CA LEU A 193 -22.13 -6.33 33.95
C LEU A 193 -23.59 -5.92 34.21
N LYS A 194 -24.50 -6.88 34.38
CA LYS A 194 -25.95 -6.63 34.52
C LYS A 194 -26.49 -6.83 35.94
N GLY A 195 -25.68 -7.39 36.85
CA GLY A 195 -26.00 -7.57 38.27
C GLY A 195 -25.42 -6.45 39.11
#